data_AF-A0ABD5W034-F1
#
_entry.id   AF-A0ABD5W034-F1
#
_cell.length_a   1.000
_cell.length_b   1.000
_cell.length_c   1.000
_cell.angle_alpha   90.00
_cell.angle_beta   90.00
_cell.angle_gamma   90.00
#
_symmetry.space_group_name_H-M   'P 1'
#
loop_
_entity.id
_entity.type
_entity.pdbx_description
1 polymer ?
#
loop_
_entity_poly.entity_id
_entity_poly.type
_entity_poly.pdbx_seq_one_letter_code
_entity_poly.pdbx_strand_id
1 'polypeptide(L)'
;MKQEREESSAEAENRTVLGVDRNVDGYLAVTSTGAFIGNADLLNHKRRKYERRRARLQQRGTRSAHLTIQSIGDTFANWSEDFLHQASKELVNEAVSQDCTTIVFEDLGAFGTVFLTLQSSSSGRSTN
;
A
#
# COMPACT_ATOMS: atom_id res chain seq x y z
N MET A 1 44.11 -23.44 -14.17
CA MET A 1 43.93 -22.30 -13.25
C MET A 1 42.45 -22.16 -12.99
N LYS A 2 42.00 -22.58 -11.80
CA LYS A 2 40.61 -22.44 -11.37
C LYS A 2 40.51 -21.08 -10.70
N GLN A 3 39.62 -20.23 -11.18
CA GLN A 3 39.35 -18.93 -10.58
C GLN A 3 38.20 -19.13 -9.61
N GLU A 4 38.54 -19.25 -8.33
CA GLU A 4 37.58 -19.15 -7.23
C GLU A 4 37.12 -17.68 -7.16
N ARG A 5 35.83 -17.46 -7.43
CA ARG A 5 35.15 -16.22 -7.04
C ARG A 5 34.84 -16.35 -5.57
N GLU A 6 35.56 -15.60 -4.74
CA GLU A 6 35.11 -15.28 -3.39
C GLU A 6 33.86 -14.40 -3.52
N GLU A 7 32.69 -15.02 -3.44
CA GLU A 7 31.45 -14.30 -3.15
C GLU A 7 31.52 -13.91 -1.66
N SER A 8 31.85 -12.65 -1.40
CA SER A 8 31.84 -12.08 -0.05
C SER A 8 30.41 -12.09 0.50
N SER A 9 30.08 -13.15 1.24
CA SER A 9 28.82 -13.38 1.98
C SER A 9 28.62 -12.43 3.17
N ALA A 10 29.04 -11.16 3.05
CA ALA A 10 29.05 -10.19 4.16
C ALA A 10 27.88 -9.17 4.14
N GLU A 11 27.00 -9.18 3.14
CA GLU A 11 25.80 -8.31 3.09
C GLU A 11 24.48 -9.02 3.44
N ALA A 12 24.55 -10.30 3.84
CA ALA A 12 23.40 -11.04 4.36
C ALA A 12 23.25 -10.89 5.89
N GLU A 13 23.80 -9.83 6.50
CA GLU A 13 23.60 -9.52 7.91
C GLU A 13 22.15 -9.03 8.14
N ASN A 14 21.29 -9.99 8.52
CA ASN A 14 20.05 -9.80 9.27
C ASN A 14 19.00 -8.81 8.70
N ARG A 15 18.71 -8.87 7.40
CA ARG A 15 17.52 -8.20 6.84
C ARG A 15 16.27 -9.05 7.06
N THR A 16 15.51 -8.75 8.11
CA THR A 16 14.15 -9.29 8.30
C THR A 16 13.19 -8.63 7.30
N VAL A 17 12.39 -9.46 6.62
CA VAL A 17 11.51 -9.04 5.52
C VAL A 17 10.05 -9.32 5.86
N LEU A 18 9.16 -8.35 5.63
CA LEU A 18 7.72 -8.52 5.65
C LEU A 18 7.20 -8.70 4.22
N GLY A 19 6.72 -9.89 3.88
CA GLY A 19 6.04 -10.13 2.60
C GLY A 19 4.60 -9.60 2.63
N VAL A 20 4.09 -9.14 1.49
CA VAL A 20 2.74 -8.57 1.33
C VAL A 20 2.09 -9.14 0.07
N ASP A 21 1.00 -9.90 0.25
CA ASP A 21 0.10 -10.42 -0.78
C ASP A 21 -1.03 -9.40 -1.04
N ARG A 22 -1.32 -9.10 -2.31
CA ARG A 22 -2.34 -8.12 -2.73
C ARG A 22 -3.60 -8.80 -3.27
N ASN A 23 -3.56 -10.10 -3.59
CA ASN A 23 -4.67 -10.82 -4.24
C ASN A 23 -5.56 -11.53 -3.22
N VAL A 24 -6.03 -10.77 -2.22
CA VAL A 24 -6.78 -11.29 -1.08
C VAL A 24 -8.22 -10.79 -1.08
N ASP A 25 -9.16 -11.70 -0.87
CA ASP A 25 -10.57 -11.37 -0.83
C ASP A 25 -10.92 -10.57 0.44
N GLY A 26 -11.65 -9.46 0.27
CA GLY A 26 -12.16 -8.63 1.37
C GLY A 26 -11.16 -7.63 1.97
N TYR A 27 -9.86 -7.79 1.74
CA TYR A 27 -8.79 -6.94 2.29
C TYR A 27 -7.93 -6.31 1.18
N LEU A 28 -7.18 -5.27 1.51
CA LEU A 28 -6.26 -4.66 0.53
C LEU A 28 -4.98 -5.48 0.37
N ALA A 29 -4.51 -6.07 1.47
CA ALA A 29 -3.34 -6.92 1.47
C ALA A 29 -3.33 -7.86 2.69
N VAL A 30 -2.57 -8.95 2.61
CA VAL A 30 -2.20 -9.81 3.74
C VAL A 30 -0.70 -9.88 3.85
N THR A 31 -0.17 -9.76 5.06
CA THR A 31 1.27 -9.87 5.30
C THR A 31 1.70 -11.32 5.53
N SER A 32 2.98 -11.64 5.35
CA SER A 32 3.54 -12.96 5.67
C SER A 32 3.44 -13.35 7.15
N THR A 33 3.18 -12.38 8.03
CA THR A 33 2.88 -12.60 9.46
C THR A 33 1.40 -12.91 9.73
N GLY A 34 0.55 -12.85 8.70
CA GLY A 34 -0.88 -13.12 8.80
C GLY A 34 -1.72 -11.89 9.15
N ALA A 35 -1.16 -10.68 9.09
CA ALA A 35 -1.93 -9.46 9.32
C ALA A 35 -2.74 -9.10 8.07
N PHE A 36 -4.03 -8.80 8.26
CA PHE A 36 -4.93 -8.36 7.20
C PHE A 36 -5.00 -6.84 7.20
N ILE A 37 -4.65 -6.20 6.08
CA ILE A 37 -4.51 -4.75 5.96
C ILE A 37 -5.67 -4.16 5.16
N GLY A 38 -6.30 -3.11 5.70
CA GLY A 38 -7.38 -2.38 5.04
C GLY A 38 -8.66 -3.20 4.84
N ASN A 39 -9.57 -2.69 4.00
CA ASN A 39 -10.86 -3.32 3.72
C ASN A 39 -11.28 -3.05 2.26
N ALA A 40 -11.03 -4.03 1.39
CA ALA A 40 -11.32 -3.90 -0.04
C ALA A 40 -12.83 -3.81 -0.31
N ASP A 41 -13.67 -4.46 0.50
CA ASP A 41 -15.12 -4.41 0.34
C ASP A 41 -15.69 -3.00 0.56
N LEU A 42 -15.19 -2.29 1.56
CA LEU A 42 -15.57 -0.91 1.85
C LEU A 42 -15.14 0.02 0.72
N LEU A 43 -13.88 -0.11 0.26
CA LEU A 43 -13.37 0.66 -0.88
C LEU A 43 -14.20 0.41 -2.13
N ASN A 44 -14.45 -0.86 -2.47
CA ASN A 44 -15.25 -1.26 -3.62
C ASN A 44 -16.70 -0.79 -3.52
N HIS A 45 -17.30 -0.83 -2.33
CA HIS A 45 -18.64 -0.30 -2.09
C HIS A 45 -18.72 1.20 -2.31
N LYS A 46 -17.76 1.96 -1.78
CA LYS A 46 -17.66 3.41 -1.95
C LYS A 46 -17.43 3.79 -3.41
N ARG A 47 -16.52 3.08 -4.10
CA ARG A 47 -16.29 3.23 -5.54
C ARG A 47 -17.56 2.96 -6.34
N ARG A 48 -18.26 1.85 -6.07
CA ARG A 48 -19.55 1.52 -6.72
C ARG A 48 -20.60 2.61 -6.50
N LYS A 49 -20.66 3.22 -5.32
CA LYS A 49 -21.59 4.34 -5.04
C LYS A 49 -21.22 5.59 -5.85
N TYR A 50 -19.93 5.92 -5.92
CA TYR A 50 -19.43 7.02 -6.74
C TYR A 50 -19.77 6.82 -8.22
N GLU A 51 -19.42 5.67 -8.79
CA GLU A 51 -19.65 5.40 -10.23
C GLU A 51 -21.13 5.43 -10.59
N ARG A 52 -22.00 4.87 -9.74
CA ARG A 52 -23.46 4.95 -9.96
C ARG A 52 -23.97 6.40 -9.99
N ARG A 53 -23.46 7.26 -9.10
CA ARG A 53 -23.83 8.69 -9.07
C ARG A 53 -23.29 9.42 -10.30
N ARG A 54 -22.02 9.17 -10.64
CA ARG A 54 -21.36 9.75 -11.82
C ARG A 54 -22.11 9.39 -13.11
N ALA A 55 -22.44 8.11 -13.32
CA ALA A 55 -23.18 7.66 -14.50
C ALA A 55 -24.55 8.34 -14.61
N ARG A 56 -25.30 8.43 -13.50
CA ARG A 56 -26.62 9.11 -13.48
C ARG A 56 -26.52 10.60 -13.80
N LEU A 57 -25.47 11.28 -13.35
CA LEU A 57 -25.25 12.70 -13.62
C LEU A 57 -24.77 12.92 -15.06
N GLN A 58 -23.91 12.05 -15.58
CA GLN A 58 -23.42 12.14 -16.97
C GLN A 58 -24.57 12.06 -17.98
N GLN A 59 -25.57 11.20 -17.74
CA GLN A 59 -26.77 11.09 -18.58
C GLN A 59 -27.57 12.40 -18.67
N ARG A 60 -27.49 13.28 -17.67
CA ARG A 60 -28.21 14.57 -17.70
C ARG A 60 -27.58 15.59 -18.63
N GLY A 61 -26.27 15.52 -18.86
CA GLY A 61 -25.55 16.39 -19.80
C GLY A 61 -25.55 17.89 -19.47
N THR A 62 -25.99 18.32 -18.28
CA THR A 62 -26.05 19.75 -17.92
C THR A 62 -24.76 20.25 -17.29
N ARG A 63 -24.53 21.58 -17.34
CA ARG A 63 -23.42 22.23 -16.62
C ARG A 63 -23.44 21.95 -15.12
N SER A 64 -24.63 22.00 -14.50
CA SER A 64 -24.80 21.66 -13.08
C SER A 64 -24.45 20.20 -12.77
N ALA A 65 -24.78 19.28 -13.67
CA ALA A 65 -24.37 17.88 -13.54
C ALA A 65 -22.85 17.72 -13.62
N HIS A 66 -22.18 18.44 -14.51
CA HIS A 66 -20.72 18.43 -14.61
C HIS A 66 -20.04 18.92 -13.33
N LEU A 67 -20.48 20.07 -12.78
CA LEU A 67 -19.96 20.59 -11.51
C LEU A 67 -20.20 19.62 -10.35
N THR A 68 -21.36 18.95 -10.35
CA THR A 68 -21.67 17.94 -9.33
C THR A 68 -20.73 16.73 -9.45
N ILE A 69 -20.45 16.26 -10.67
CA ILE A 69 -19.51 15.14 -10.92
C ILE A 69 -18.12 15.47 -10.39
N GLN A 70 -17.63 16.69 -10.63
CA GLN A 70 -16.35 17.16 -10.11
C GLN A 70 -16.35 17.11 -8.57
N SER A 71 -17.33 17.76 -7.93
CA SER A 71 -17.42 17.81 -6.46
C SER A 71 -17.49 16.42 -5.80
N ILE A 72 -18.30 15.50 -6.34
CA ILE A 72 -18.37 14.14 -5.79
C ILE A 72 -17.10 13.32 -6.10
N GLY A 73 -16.39 13.66 -7.19
CA GLY A 73 -15.10 13.07 -7.55
C GLY A 73 -14.02 13.46 -6.57
N ASP A 74 -13.87 14.75 -6.29
CA ASP A 74 -12.91 15.28 -5.32
C ASP A 74 -13.18 14.69 -3.92
N THR A 75 -14.45 14.61 -3.52
CA THR A 75 -14.84 13.97 -2.25
C THR A 75 -14.43 12.49 -2.20
N PHE A 76 -14.61 11.75 -3.29
CA PHE A 76 -14.22 10.33 -3.35
C PHE A 76 -12.71 10.17 -3.35
N ALA A 77 -11.99 11.02 -4.10
CA ALA A 77 -10.53 11.01 -4.18
C ALA A 77 -9.91 11.26 -2.80
N ASN A 78 -10.29 12.35 -2.13
CA ASN A 78 -9.79 12.68 -0.79
C ASN A 78 -10.07 11.54 0.20
N TRP A 79 -11.30 11.01 0.20
CA TRP A 79 -11.64 9.89 1.07
C TRP A 79 -10.82 8.63 0.77
N SER A 80 -10.59 8.32 -0.52
CA SER A 80 -9.81 7.14 -0.91
C SER A 80 -8.32 7.29 -0.59
N GLU A 81 -7.78 8.51 -0.67
CA GLU A 81 -6.41 8.82 -0.29
C GLU A 81 -6.22 8.63 1.23
N ASP A 82 -7.11 9.20 2.04
CA ASP A 82 -7.10 9.01 3.50
C ASP A 82 -7.18 7.53 3.87
N PHE A 83 -8.05 6.78 3.20
CA PHE A 83 -8.22 5.34 3.42
C PHE A 83 -6.95 4.54 3.10
N LEU A 84 -6.33 4.81 1.94
CA LEU A 84 -5.08 4.16 1.54
C LEU A 84 -3.91 4.58 2.44
N HIS A 85 -3.89 5.83 2.90
CA HIS A 85 -2.88 6.33 3.83
C HIS A 85 -2.98 5.63 5.20
N GLN A 86 -4.20 5.40 5.71
CA GLN A 86 -4.41 4.62 6.92
C GLN A 86 -3.94 3.17 6.77
N ALA A 87 -4.32 2.50 5.67
CA ALA A 87 -3.85 1.14 5.38
C ALA A 87 -2.31 1.06 5.25
N SER A 88 -1.69 2.07 4.64
CA SER A 88 -0.23 2.15 4.55
C SER A 88 0.43 2.29 5.93
N LYS A 89 -0.15 3.10 6.83
CA LYS A 89 0.33 3.20 8.21
C LYS A 89 0.20 1.88 8.97
N GLU A 90 -0.92 1.19 8.81
CA GLU A 90 -1.13 -0.15 9.40
C GLU A 90 -0.03 -1.12 8.94
N LEU A 91 0.27 -1.14 7.64
CA LEU A 91 1.32 -2.00 7.09
C LEU A 91 2.72 -1.66 7.61
N VAL A 92 3.06 -0.37 7.69
CA VAL A 92 4.36 0.06 8.23
C VAL A 92 4.46 -0.27 9.72
N ASN A 93 3.39 -0.08 10.48
CA ASN A 93 3.35 -0.42 11.90
C ASN A 93 3.53 -1.93 12.12
N GLU A 94 2.95 -2.77 11.26
CA GLU A 94 3.19 -4.23 11.29
C GLU A 94 4.65 -4.57 10.98
N ALA A 95 5.27 -3.91 10.00
CA ALA A 95 6.68 -4.14 9.71
C ALA A 95 7.57 -3.74 10.90
N VAL A 96 7.29 -2.59 11.53
CA VAL A 96 8.03 -2.11 12.69
C VAL A 96 7.82 -3.00 13.92
N SER A 97 6.60 -3.51 14.15
CA SER A 97 6.31 -4.40 15.29
C SER A 97 6.99 -5.76 15.19
N GLN A 98 7.33 -6.19 13.97
CA GLN A 98 8.01 -7.45 13.66
C GLN A 98 9.52 -7.27 13.44
N ASP A 99 10.07 -6.08 13.74
CA ASP A 99 11.48 -5.72 13.48
C ASP A 99 11.92 -5.95 12.02
N CYS A 100 10.99 -5.80 11.08
CA CYS A 100 11.25 -5.91 9.64
C CYS A 100 11.91 -4.63 9.12
N THR A 101 13.03 -4.79 8.41
CA THR A 101 13.77 -3.69 7.78
C THR A 101 13.35 -3.45 6.33
N THR A 102 12.64 -4.42 5.73
CA THR A 102 12.20 -4.37 4.33
C THR A 102 10.77 -4.89 4.21
N ILE A 103 9.93 -4.18 3.46
CA ILE A 103 8.60 -4.64 3.05
C ILE A 103 8.68 -5.05 1.57
N VAL A 104 8.16 -6.22 1.25
CA VAL A 104 8.18 -6.80 -0.08
C VAL A 104 6.76 -7.05 -0.54
N PHE A 105 6.37 -6.46 -1.67
CA PHE A 105 5.07 -6.71 -2.29
C PHE A 105 5.20 -7.78 -3.36
N GLU A 106 4.22 -8.69 -3.44
CA GLU A 106 4.06 -9.54 -4.61
C GLU A 106 3.82 -8.67 -5.85
N ASP A 107 4.52 -8.93 -6.95
CA ASP A 107 4.22 -8.32 -8.23
C ASP A 107 3.33 -9.24 -9.06
N LEU A 108 2.17 -8.73 -9.48
CA LEU A 108 1.20 -9.42 -10.33
C LEU A 108 1.42 -9.02 -11.81
N GLY A 109 2.44 -8.20 -12.09
CA GLY A 109 2.97 -7.92 -13.42
C GLY A 109 4.19 -8.78 -13.72
N ALA A 110 4.41 -9.08 -14.99
CA ALA A 110 5.38 -10.08 -15.45
C ALA A 110 6.87 -9.80 -15.11
N PHE A 111 7.26 -8.74 -14.40
CA PHE A 111 8.67 -8.49 -14.04
C PHE A 111 8.83 -7.59 -12.81
N GLY A 112 8.98 -8.21 -11.63
CA GLY A 112 9.79 -7.65 -10.54
C GLY A 112 9.08 -7.36 -9.23
N THR A 113 9.52 -8.06 -8.18
CA THR A 113 9.25 -7.74 -6.77
C THR A 113 9.61 -6.28 -6.44
N VAL A 114 8.67 -5.53 -5.84
CA VAL A 114 8.92 -4.17 -5.35
C VAL A 114 9.43 -4.24 -3.91
N PHE A 115 10.65 -3.75 -3.68
CA PHE A 115 11.28 -3.65 -2.35
C PHE A 115 11.13 -2.24 -1.79
N LEU A 116 10.55 -2.11 -0.60
CA LEU A 116 10.56 -0.89 0.18
C LEU A 116 11.47 -1.08 1.41
N THR A 117 12.59 -0.37 1.48
CA THR A 117 13.49 -0.41 2.64
C THR A 117 13.06 0.64 3.66
N LEU A 118 12.81 0.20 4.90
CA LEU A 118 12.51 1.08 6.01
C LEU A 118 13.84 1.59 6.60
N GLN A 119 14.05 2.90 6.56
CA GLN A 119 15.17 3.55 7.24
C GLN A 119 14.73 3.85 8.68
N SER A 120 15.29 3.14 9.65
CA SER A 120 15.09 3.46 11.07
C SER A 120 15.84 4.74 11.40
N SER A 121 15.12 5.86 11.53
CA SER A 121 15.69 7.12 12.03
C SER A 121 16.01 6.97 13.52
N SER A 122 17.28 6.77 13.87
CA SER A 122 17.74 6.83 15.26
C SER A 122 17.63 8.26 15.77
N SER A 123 16.53 8.60 16.44
CA SER A 123 16.42 9.86 17.18
C SER A 123 17.29 9.78 18.44
N GLY A 124 18.56 10.18 18.29
CA GLY A 124 19.48 10.38 19.41
C GLY A 124 18.96 11.49 20.31
N ARG A 125 18.31 11.11 21.42
CA ARG A 125 17.99 12.04 22.51
C ARG A 125 19.29 12.36 23.25
N SER A 126 19.95 13.44 22.84
CA SER A 126 21.02 14.07 23.63
C SER A 126 20.38 14.74 24.84
N THR A 127 20.60 14.19 26.03
CA THR A 127 20.39 14.88 27.29
C THR A 127 21.73 15.42 27.76
N ASN A 128 21.83 16.74 27.84
CA ASN A 128 22.87 17.46 28.60
C ASN A 128 22.81 17.10 30.09
#